data_AF-A0A930LZW3-F1
#
_entry.id   AF-A0A930LZW3-F1
#
_cell.length_a   1.000
_cell.length_b   1.000
_cell.length_c   1.000
_cell.angle_alpha   90.00
_cell.angle_beta   90.00
_cell.angle_gamma   90.00
#
_symmetry.space_group_name_H-M   'P 1'
#
loop_
_entity.id
_entity.type
_entity.pdbx_description
1 polymer ?
#
loop_
_entity_poly.entity_id
_entity_poly.type
_entity_poly.pdbx_seq_one_letter_code
_entity_poly.pdbx_strand_id
1 'polypeptide(L)'
;MELIQIDGLIAITTQEPDTFKLEWLSNLFQNRDFWIAISIITLVALLKYYSSTRKSLLFLQPGDRDYIKKNNHQTLTISAISVLISFSVPLWLNLSISKESTGAQILQSLLTVSGGLVLLLTFMENRRKNDIDELKNLDESIQKLHTNRHERNTKSIELMFSSNTPAAVSAVYSLCNIADEWANEATNSENENEHNSHKEAQSIINVLCTYIREYGKEQENPPQQEIYNKLVCKTILEELSNRLNIIDKGYSKWNDYKINLKGTTFTFPIELEKIGNTNNIDISECTFKDNLRITIAADKNSDTDSNETGSRVLSLEGCVFNSSVSIGGHVCAEISEINLQNTHFKEKSRLKVCDLSFKNSPSPSTSEPSTHSIYIHGTQPHEMVFSDLSDAAIVVGQKYDSRDPNNSGAIQYTTIQGNILIEQCDDTSFEIPDRHTFNGEINIFCSRKNINEIKMNDCILKKKVIIKAANIKEMGFIDTRFNRGLDIDCSEKIETLTACNATFYINGSISHQGVDLINSKSKVTIKAKYITLL
;
A
#
# COMPACT_ATOMS: atom_id res chain seq x y z
N MET A 1 -42.24 -15.72 -105.21
CA MET A 1 -42.69 -16.67 -104.19
C MET A 1 -44.05 -16.18 -103.73
N GLU A 2 -45.07 -16.94 -104.12
CA GLU A 2 -46.43 -17.09 -103.57
C GLU A 2 -46.83 -16.23 -102.36
N LEU A 3 -48.08 -15.82 -102.11
CA LEU A 3 -49.39 -15.69 -102.78
C LEU A 3 -50.32 -15.20 -101.63
N ILE A 4 -51.47 -14.56 -101.95
CA ILE A 4 -52.72 -14.52 -101.14
C ILE A 4 -52.78 -13.45 -100.01
N GLN A 5 -53.41 -12.29 -100.26
CA GLN A 5 -54.84 -11.91 -100.06
C GLN A 5 -55.10 -11.31 -98.66
N ILE A 6 -55.50 -10.03 -98.49
CA ILE A 6 -56.68 -9.23 -98.91
C ILE A 6 -57.56 -8.93 -97.66
N ASP A 7 -58.19 -7.75 -97.69
CA ASP A 7 -59.22 -7.16 -96.82
C ASP A 7 -58.75 -6.46 -95.52
N GLY A 8 -58.78 -5.14 -95.37
CA GLY A 8 -59.37 -4.11 -96.22
C GLY A 8 -59.04 -2.68 -95.77
N LEU A 9 -59.05 -1.77 -96.75
CA LEU A 9 -59.16 -0.31 -96.61
C LEU A 9 -60.38 0.04 -95.71
N ILE A 10 -60.42 1.17 -95.00
CA ILE A 10 -60.59 2.51 -95.58
C ILE A 10 -60.14 3.55 -94.54
N ALA A 11 -59.26 4.45 -94.98
CA ALA A 11 -59.05 5.75 -94.37
C ALA A 11 -60.20 6.70 -94.76
N ILE A 12 -60.84 7.33 -93.77
CA ILE A 12 -61.51 8.63 -93.97
C ILE A 12 -61.11 9.54 -92.81
N THR A 13 -60.61 10.70 -93.19
CA THR A 13 -60.18 11.86 -92.42
C THR A 13 -61.28 12.43 -91.52
N THR A 14 -60.93 13.00 -90.36
CA THR A 14 -61.32 14.37 -89.91
C THR A 14 -60.80 14.75 -88.52
N GLN A 15 -60.44 16.04 -88.39
CA GLN A 15 -60.48 16.92 -87.21
C GLN A 15 -59.33 16.93 -86.16
N GLU A 16 -58.99 18.17 -85.75
CA GLU A 16 -57.89 18.67 -84.89
C GLU A 16 -57.82 18.14 -83.43
N PRO A 17 -56.68 18.32 -82.72
CA PRO A 17 -56.42 17.68 -81.44
C PRO A 17 -56.92 18.54 -80.26
N ASP A 18 -57.94 18.06 -79.55
CA ASP A 18 -58.37 18.69 -78.30
C ASP A 18 -57.48 18.27 -77.12
N THR A 19 -56.92 19.29 -76.47
CA THR A 19 -56.16 19.26 -75.23
C THR A 19 -56.94 18.58 -74.11
N PHE A 20 -56.52 17.38 -73.70
CA PHE A 20 -56.96 16.73 -72.46
C PHE A 20 -56.41 17.53 -71.27
N LYS A 21 -57.17 18.53 -70.82
CA LYS A 21 -56.84 19.37 -69.66
C LYS A 21 -56.80 18.54 -68.38
N LEU A 22 -55.73 18.74 -67.60
CA LEU A 22 -55.54 18.31 -66.20
C LEU A 22 -56.47 19.07 -65.22
N GLU A 23 -57.71 19.34 -65.62
CA GLU A 23 -58.67 20.19 -64.89
C GLU A 23 -59.15 19.52 -63.59
N TRP A 24 -59.17 18.18 -63.58
CA TRP A 24 -59.46 17.39 -62.38
C TRP A 24 -58.36 17.51 -61.32
N LEU A 25 -57.07 17.53 -61.71
CA LEU A 25 -55.97 17.71 -60.76
C LEU A 25 -56.00 19.12 -60.14
N SER A 26 -56.25 20.16 -60.94
CA SER A 26 -56.39 21.52 -60.40
C SER A 26 -57.58 21.64 -59.43
N ASN A 27 -58.71 20.99 -59.71
CA ASN A 27 -59.85 20.95 -58.79
C ASN A 27 -59.55 20.13 -57.52
N LEU A 28 -58.78 19.05 -57.63
CA LEU A 28 -58.34 18.25 -56.50
C LEU A 28 -57.43 19.07 -55.56
N PHE A 29 -56.51 19.85 -56.12
CA PHE A 29 -55.60 20.71 -55.36
C PHE A 29 -56.26 21.97 -54.77
N GLN A 30 -57.41 22.41 -55.29
CA GLN A 30 -58.21 23.50 -54.71
C GLN A 30 -59.18 23.04 -53.62
N ASN A 31 -59.40 21.73 -53.46
CA ASN A 31 -60.33 21.21 -52.49
C ASN A 31 -59.72 21.21 -51.07
N ARG A 32 -60.32 22.00 -50.17
CA ARG A 32 -59.90 22.10 -48.75
C ARG A 32 -59.94 20.74 -48.04
N ASP A 33 -60.96 19.95 -48.30
CA ASP A 33 -61.18 18.67 -47.61
C ASP A 33 -60.13 17.63 -48.02
N PHE A 34 -59.58 17.76 -49.23
CA PHE A 34 -58.46 16.94 -49.71
C PHE A 34 -57.17 17.21 -48.92
N TRP A 35 -56.83 18.47 -48.67
CA TRP A 35 -55.67 18.84 -47.87
C TRP A 35 -55.81 18.49 -46.38
N ILE A 36 -57.03 18.60 -45.83
CA ILE A 36 -57.32 18.11 -44.47
C ILE A 36 -57.12 16.59 -44.38
N ALA A 37 -57.61 15.83 -45.36
CA ALA A 37 -57.43 14.39 -45.40
C ALA A 37 -55.95 13.99 -45.45
N ILE A 38 -55.15 14.64 -46.30
CA ILE A 38 -53.69 14.40 -46.37
C ILE A 38 -53.00 14.74 -45.05
N SER A 39 -53.36 15.87 -44.42
CA SER A 39 -52.80 16.25 -43.13
C SER A 39 -53.11 15.24 -42.02
N ILE A 40 -54.33 14.70 -41.99
CA ILE A 40 -54.72 13.68 -41.00
C ILE A 40 -53.95 12.39 -41.25
N ILE A 41 -53.83 11.95 -42.51
CA ILE A 41 -53.08 10.74 -42.89
C ILE A 41 -51.61 10.87 -42.49
N THR A 42 -50.98 12.02 -42.77
CA THR A 42 -49.58 12.28 -42.41
C THR A 42 -49.36 12.37 -40.90
N LEU A 43 -50.28 13.00 -40.15
CA LEU A 43 -50.23 13.04 -38.69
C LEU A 43 -50.38 11.64 -38.07
N VAL A 44 -51.33 10.84 -38.56
CA VAL A 44 -51.53 9.45 -38.10
C VAL A 44 -50.30 8.58 -38.40
N ALA A 45 -49.67 8.76 -39.57
CA ALA A 45 -48.44 8.05 -39.92
C ALA A 45 -47.29 8.41 -38.97
N LEU A 46 -47.10 9.69 -38.64
CA LEU A 46 -46.08 10.14 -37.70
C LEU A 46 -46.35 9.68 -36.27
N LEU A 47 -47.60 9.69 -35.81
CA LEU A 47 -47.98 9.16 -34.49
C LEU A 47 -47.74 7.65 -34.40
N LYS A 48 -48.05 6.88 -35.46
CA LYS A 48 -47.71 5.46 -35.54
C LYS A 48 -46.20 5.25 -35.52
N TYR A 49 -45.44 6.02 -36.28
CA TYR A 49 -43.97 5.97 -36.29
C TYR A 49 -43.37 6.30 -34.92
N TYR A 50 -43.89 7.34 -34.24
CA TYR A 50 -43.52 7.69 -32.88
C TYR A 50 -43.83 6.56 -31.88
N SER A 51 -45.03 5.96 -31.95
CA SER A 51 -45.42 4.85 -31.07
C SER A 51 -44.51 3.62 -31.25
N SER A 52 -44.09 3.33 -32.48
CA SER A 52 -43.19 2.22 -32.83
C SER A 52 -41.78 2.45 -32.28
N THR A 53 -41.25 3.66 -32.48
CA THR A 53 -39.92 4.04 -31.97
C THR A 53 -39.89 4.11 -30.45
N ARG A 54 -40.99 4.53 -29.79
CA ARG A 54 -41.13 4.54 -28.32
C ARG A 54 -41.18 3.14 -27.72
N LYS A 55 -42.00 2.24 -28.27
CA LYS A 55 -42.06 0.84 -27.84
C LYS A 55 -40.70 0.16 -27.90
N SER A 56 -39.92 0.51 -28.90
CA SER A 56 -38.60 -0.09 -29.13
C SER A 56 -37.46 0.67 -28.45
N LEU A 57 -37.73 1.78 -27.75
CA LEU A 57 -36.82 2.44 -26.81
C LEU A 57 -36.98 1.86 -25.39
N LEU A 58 -38.18 1.40 -25.02
CA LEU A 58 -38.46 0.75 -23.72
C LEU A 58 -37.60 -0.51 -23.45
N PHE A 59 -37.00 -1.10 -24.49
CA PHE A 59 -36.13 -2.27 -24.39
C PHE A 59 -34.64 -1.94 -24.38
N LEU A 60 -34.25 -0.66 -24.44
CA LEU A 60 -32.86 -0.21 -24.49
C LEU A 60 -32.50 0.52 -23.19
N GLN A 61 -31.32 0.22 -22.62
CA GLN A 61 -30.87 0.89 -21.41
C GLN A 61 -30.40 2.33 -21.71
N PRO A 62 -30.68 3.28 -20.80
CA PRO A 62 -30.20 4.66 -20.93
C PRO A 62 -28.67 4.70 -20.85
N GLY A 63 -28.01 4.83 -22.00
CA GLY A 63 -26.54 4.88 -22.12
C GLY A 63 -26.00 4.37 -23.46
N ASP A 64 -26.73 3.43 -24.10
CA ASP A 64 -26.30 2.83 -25.37
C ASP A 64 -26.34 3.81 -26.56
N ARG A 65 -25.43 3.60 -27.53
CA ARG A 65 -25.41 4.38 -28.80
C ARG A 65 -26.76 4.30 -29.53
N ASP A 66 -27.38 3.13 -29.53
CA ASP A 66 -28.68 2.90 -30.18
C ASP A 66 -29.83 3.54 -29.40
N TYR A 67 -29.75 3.60 -28.06
CA TYR A 67 -30.69 4.35 -27.23
C TYR A 67 -30.66 5.84 -27.58
N ILE A 68 -29.46 6.43 -27.68
CA ILE A 68 -29.26 7.86 -27.99
C ILE A 68 -29.78 8.19 -29.39
N LYS A 69 -29.44 7.38 -30.40
CA LYS A 69 -29.88 7.60 -31.79
C LYS A 69 -31.39 7.55 -31.91
N LYS A 70 -32.02 6.62 -31.20
CA LYS A 70 -33.47 6.38 -31.24
C LYS A 70 -34.26 7.42 -30.46
N ASN A 71 -33.72 7.92 -29.35
CA ASN A 71 -34.29 9.06 -28.62
C ASN A 71 -34.22 10.36 -29.46
N ASN A 72 -33.11 10.59 -30.17
CA ASN A 72 -32.98 11.71 -31.10
C ASN A 72 -34.02 11.66 -32.24
N HIS A 73 -34.30 10.47 -32.78
CA HIS A 73 -35.39 10.29 -33.73
C HIS A 73 -36.76 10.59 -33.13
N GLN A 74 -37.00 10.28 -31.85
CA GLN A 74 -38.25 10.63 -31.16
C GLN A 74 -38.40 12.14 -31.01
N THR A 75 -37.38 12.86 -30.55
CA THR A 75 -37.39 14.32 -30.44
C THR A 75 -37.64 14.99 -31.79
N LEU A 76 -37.01 14.49 -32.86
CA LEU A 76 -37.26 14.96 -34.23
C LEU A 76 -38.71 14.72 -34.67
N THR A 77 -39.29 13.56 -34.37
CA THR A 77 -40.70 13.28 -34.73
C THR A 77 -41.69 14.11 -33.94
N ILE A 78 -41.43 14.40 -32.66
CA ILE A 78 -42.26 15.28 -31.83
C ILE A 78 -42.25 16.70 -32.42
N SER A 79 -41.08 17.20 -32.82
CA SER A 79 -40.95 18.51 -33.46
C SER A 79 -41.71 18.58 -34.79
N ALA A 80 -41.64 17.54 -35.63
CA ALA A 80 -42.39 17.45 -36.88
C ALA A 80 -43.92 17.40 -36.67
N ILE A 81 -44.39 16.67 -35.65
CA ILE A 81 -45.81 16.62 -35.27
C ILE A 81 -46.29 18.00 -34.80
N SER A 82 -45.50 18.71 -33.98
CA SER A 82 -45.84 20.05 -33.49
C SER A 82 -46.00 21.07 -34.63
N VAL A 83 -45.09 21.03 -35.62
CA VAL A 83 -45.17 21.90 -36.80
C VAL A 83 -46.40 21.56 -37.65
N LEU A 84 -46.68 20.27 -37.89
CA LEU A 84 -47.85 19.86 -38.66
C LEU A 84 -49.17 20.27 -38.00
N ILE A 85 -49.31 20.05 -36.68
CA ILE A 85 -50.49 20.49 -35.92
C ILE A 85 -50.66 22.02 -36.03
N SER A 86 -49.55 22.76 -36.01
CA SER A 86 -49.58 24.22 -36.11
C SER A 86 -50.11 24.74 -37.45
N PHE A 87 -49.88 24.00 -38.55
CA PHE A 87 -50.43 24.33 -39.87
C PHE A 87 -51.89 23.86 -40.03
N SER A 88 -52.25 22.73 -39.43
CA SER A 88 -53.55 22.08 -39.68
C SER A 88 -54.69 22.62 -38.83
N VAL A 89 -54.43 23.09 -37.61
CA VAL A 89 -55.46 23.61 -36.71
C VAL A 89 -56.21 24.83 -37.30
N PRO A 90 -55.54 25.83 -37.89
CA PRO A 90 -56.23 26.97 -38.50
C PRO A 90 -57.09 26.60 -39.73
N LEU A 91 -56.64 25.62 -40.53
CA LEU A 91 -57.40 25.07 -41.66
C LEU A 91 -58.67 24.37 -41.19
N TRP A 92 -58.59 23.65 -40.07
CA TRP A 92 -59.71 22.87 -39.53
C TRP A 92 -60.78 23.75 -38.87
N LEU A 93 -60.36 24.86 -38.25
CA LEU A 93 -61.25 25.85 -37.63
C LEU A 93 -61.84 26.86 -38.62
N ASN A 94 -61.56 26.72 -39.93
CA ASN A 94 -62.06 27.57 -41.01
C ASN A 94 -61.83 29.08 -40.77
N LEU A 95 -60.67 29.42 -40.21
CA LEU A 95 -60.31 30.81 -39.91
C LEU A 95 -59.96 31.54 -41.22
N SER A 96 -60.50 32.74 -41.42
CA SER A 96 -60.17 33.55 -42.60
C SER A 96 -58.69 33.99 -42.54
N ILE A 97 -57.98 33.90 -43.66
CA ILE A 97 -56.54 34.21 -43.78
C ILE A 97 -56.37 35.53 -44.55
N SER A 98 -57.03 36.60 -44.10
CA SER A 98 -56.76 37.95 -44.61
C SER A 98 -55.69 38.63 -43.75
N LYS A 99 -54.93 39.57 -44.32
CA LYS A 99 -53.69 40.13 -43.75
C LYS A 99 -53.86 40.84 -42.39
N GLU A 100 -55.10 41.11 -41.95
CA GLU A 100 -55.46 41.72 -40.65
C GLU A 100 -56.46 40.88 -39.82
N SER A 101 -56.71 39.62 -40.21
CA SER A 101 -57.69 38.75 -39.54
C SER A 101 -57.15 38.10 -38.26
N THR A 102 -58.05 37.79 -37.33
CA THR A 102 -57.78 37.00 -36.12
C THR A 102 -57.14 35.64 -36.45
N GLY A 103 -57.49 35.05 -37.59
CA GLY A 103 -56.92 33.79 -38.07
C GLY A 103 -55.43 33.87 -38.40
N ALA A 104 -54.99 34.97 -39.04
CA ALA A 104 -53.60 35.21 -39.36
C ALA A 104 -52.73 35.43 -38.09
N GLN A 105 -53.25 36.13 -37.08
CA GLN A 105 -52.56 36.34 -35.79
C GLN A 105 -52.42 35.04 -34.98
N ILE A 106 -53.45 34.19 -34.97
CA ILE A 106 -53.42 32.87 -34.33
C ILE A 106 -52.44 31.93 -35.04
N LEU A 107 -52.40 31.93 -36.38
CA LEU A 107 -51.41 31.16 -37.14
C LEU A 107 -49.99 31.63 -36.81
N GLN A 108 -49.76 32.94 -36.78
CA GLN A 108 -48.45 33.51 -36.47
C GLN A 108 -48.00 33.17 -35.05
N SER A 109 -48.89 33.25 -34.05
CA SER A 109 -48.56 32.87 -32.67
C SER A 109 -48.30 31.38 -32.52
N LEU A 110 -49.08 30.52 -33.18
CA LEU A 110 -48.90 29.06 -33.15
C LEU A 110 -47.61 28.62 -33.88
N LEU A 111 -47.28 29.26 -35.00
CA LEU A 111 -46.02 29.04 -35.72
C LEU A 111 -44.80 29.53 -34.91
N THR A 112 -44.95 30.65 -34.21
CA THR A 112 -43.87 31.20 -33.34
C THR A 112 -43.65 30.31 -32.13
N VAL A 113 -44.71 29.82 -31.48
CA VAL A 113 -44.63 28.90 -30.33
C VAL A 113 -44.06 27.55 -30.75
N SER A 114 -44.50 26.98 -31.87
CA SER A 114 -43.95 25.71 -32.38
C SER A 114 -42.50 25.86 -32.84
N GLY A 115 -42.15 26.94 -33.56
CA GLY A 115 -40.77 27.24 -33.93
C GLY A 115 -39.85 27.40 -32.71
N GLY A 116 -40.31 28.11 -31.67
CA GLY A 116 -39.60 28.23 -30.39
C GLY A 116 -39.42 26.89 -29.68
N LEU A 117 -40.44 26.03 -29.69
CA LEU A 117 -40.37 24.67 -29.13
C LEU A 117 -39.35 23.79 -29.88
N VAL A 118 -39.32 23.85 -31.22
CA VAL A 118 -38.32 23.12 -32.02
C VAL A 118 -36.90 23.60 -31.70
N LEU A 119 -36.67 24.91 -31.60
CA LEU A 119 -35.36 25.47 -31.24
C LEU A 119 -34.92 25.02 -29.84
N LEU A 120 -35.83 25.06 -28.87
CA LEU A 120 -35.55 24.64 -27.49
C LEU A 120 -35.25 23.13 -27.40
N LEU A 121 -36.04 22.29 -28.07
CA LEU A 121 -35.80 20.84 -28.17
C LEU A 121 -34.46 20.53 -28.85
N THR A 122 -34.14 21.25 -29.92
CA THR A 122 -32.86 21.11 -30.65
C THR A 122 -31.69 21.53 -29.77
N PHE A 123 -31.81 22.65 -29.06
CA PHE A 123 -30.79 23.13 -28.13
C PHE A 123 -30.56 22.19 -26.96
N MET A 124 -31.63 21.70 -26.32
CA MET A 124 -31.54 20.74 -25.22
C MET A 124 -30.89 19.42 -25.66
N GLU A 125 -31.23 18.93 -26.85
CA GLU A 125 -30.62 17.71 -27.39
C GLU A 125 -29.14 17.92 -27.74
N ASN A 126 -28.77 19.09 -28.26
CA ASN A 126 -27.38 19.45 -28.52
C ASN A 126 -26.56 19.55 -27.23
N ARG A 127 -27.10 20.17 -26.17
CA ARG A 127 -26.47 20.19 -24.84
C ARG A 127 -26.29 18.77 -24.30
N ARG A 128 -27.34 17.96 -24.31
CA ARG A 128 -27.29 16.56 -23.86
C ARG A 128 -26.26 15.72 -24.61
N LYS A 129 -26.16 15.88 -25.93
CA LYS A 129 -25.13 15.19 -26.74
C LYS A 129 -23.72 15.66 -26.38
N ASN A 130 -23.53 16.96 -26.26
CA ASN A 130 -22.24 17.52 -25.88
C ASN A 130 -21.76 16.97 -24.53
N ASP A 131 -22.65 16.92 -23.53
CA ASP A 131 -22.31 16.40 -22.20
C ASP A 131 -21.96 14.89 -22.24
N ILE A 132 -22.67 14.10 -23.07
CA ILE A 132 -22.37 12.67 -23.25
C ILE A 132 -21.06 12.44 -24.01
N ASP A 133 -20.81 13.23 -25.04
CA ASP A 133 -19.59 13.13 -25.85
C ASP A 133 -18.37 13.56 -25.02
N GLU A 134 -18.52 14.56 -24.14
CA GLU A 134 -17.49 14.96 -23.17
C GLU A 134 -17.18 13.82 -22.18
N LEU A 135 -18.21 13.18 -21.61
CA LEU A 135 -18.03 12.03 -20.71
C LEU A 135 -17.33 10.84 -21.41
N LYS A 136 -17.69 10.54 -22.66
CA LYS A 136 -17.03 9.49 -23.45
C LYS A 136 -15.59 9.83 -23.78
N ASN A 137 -15.32 11.07 -24.18
CA ASN A 137 -13.96 11.50 -24.44
C ASN A 137 -13.09 11.41 -23.19
N LEU A 138 -13.66 11.72 -22.02
CA LEU A 138 -12.98 11.54 -20.73
C LEU A 138 -12.70 10.07 -20.43
N ASP A 139 -13.69 9.19 -20.58
CA ASP A 139 -13.55 7.73 -20.38
C ASP A 139 -12.51 7.12 -21.34
N GLU A 140 -12.58 7.45 -22.63
CA GLU A 140 -11.59 7.04 -23.64
C GLU A 140 -10.19 7.56 -23.30
N SER A 141 -10.09 8.81 -22.81
CA SER A 141 -8.81 9.39 -22.38
C SER A 141 -8.24 8.66 -21.16
N ILE A 142 -9.07 8.32 -20.18
CA ILE A 142 -8.69 7.54 -18.99
C ILE A 142 -8.22 6.15 -19.43
N GLN A 143 -9.01 5.44 -20.24
CA GLN A 143 -8.64 4.11 -20.76
C GLN A 143 -7.32 4.15 -21.55
N LYS A 144 -7.10 5.21 -22.35
CA LYS A 144 -5.84 5.44 -23.05
C LYS A 144 -4.67 5.67 -22.10
N LEU A 145 -4.88 6.40 -21.01
CA LEU A 145 -3.88 6.58 -19.95
C LEU A 145 -3.51 5.26 -19.28
N HIS A 146 -4.50 4.45 -18.90
CA HIS A 146 -4.29 3.12 -18.32
C HIS A 146 -3.48 2.22 -19.26
N THR A 147 -3.91 2.10 -20.52
CA THR A 147 -3.22 1.28 -21.53
C THR A 147 -1.78 1.76 -21.76
N ASN A 148 -1.55 3.08 -21.87
CA ASN A 148 -0.21 3.65 -21.98
C ASN A 148 0.67 3.34 -20.75
N ARG A 149 0.12 3.36 -19.53
CA ARG A 149 0.85 2.98 -18.32
C ARG A 149 1.19 1.49 -18.32
N HIS A 150 0.26 0.61 -18.69
CA HIS A 150 0.53 -0.82 -18.78
C HIS A 150 1.55 -1.18 -19.86
N GLU A 151 1.53 -0.50 -21.01
CA GLU A 151 2.53 -0.69 -22.07
C GLU A 151 3.93 -0.26 -21.58
N ARG A 152 4.05 0.94 -20.99
CA ARG A 152 5.30 1.42 -20.38
C ARG A 152 5.78 0.47 -19.27
N ASN A 153 4.89 0.00 -18.41
CA ASN A 153 5.19 -0.94 -17.33
C ASN A 153 5.74 -2.26 -17.91
N THR A 154 5.04 -2.87 -18.85
CA THR A 154 5.44 -4.14 -19.49
C THR A 154 6.81 -4.02 -20.14
N LYS A 155 7.06 -2.93 -20.87
CA LYS A 155 8.34 -2.66 -21.50
C LYS A 155 9.47 -2.49 -20.48
N SER A 156 9.23 -1.77 -19.38
CA SER A 156 10.23 -1.59 -18.33
C SER A 156 10.50 -2.91 -17.59
N ILE A 157 9.47 -3.75 -17.37
CA ILE A 157 9.67 -5.10 -16.83
C ILE A 157 10.60 -5.90 -17.74
N GLU A 158 10.32 -5.95 -19.05
CA GLU A 158 11.16 -6.67 -20.02
C GLU A 158 12.61 -6.18 -20.01
N LEU A 159 12.82 -4.85 -19.97
CA LEU A 159 14.15 -4.26 -19.91
C LEU A 159 14.87 -4.53 -18.58
N MET A 160 14.16 -4.58 -17.46
CA MET A 160 14.73 -4.88 -16.15
C MET A 160 15.29 -6.31 -16.08
N PHE A 161 14.66 -7.27 -16.74
CA PHE A 161 15.15 -8.66 -16.84
C PHE A 161 16.09 -8.89 -18.04
N SER A 162 16.43 -7.84 -18.80
CA SER A 162 17.37 -7.94 -19.91
C SER A 162 18.83 -8.07 -19.43
N SER A 163 19.74 -8.44 -20.32
CA SER A 163 21.18 -8.52 -20.03
C SER A 163 21.93 -7.18 -20.12
N ASN A 164 21.23 -6.08 -20.40
CA ASN A 164 21.84 -4.75 -20.59
C ASN A 164 21.72 -3.91 -19.31
N THR A 165 22.82 -3.76 -18.58
CA THR A 165 22.87 -3.09 -17.28
C THR A 165 22.32 -1.66 -17.28
N PRO A 166 22.79 -0.71 -18.13
CA PRO A 166 22.18 0.62 -18.23
C PRO A 166 20.67 0.59 -18.52
N ALA A 167 20.21 -0.31 -19.39
CA ALA A 167 18.80 -0.39 -19.74
C ALA A 167 17.96 -0.91 -18.56
N ALA A 168 18.47 -1.90 -17.82
CA ALA A 168 17.80 -2.45 -16.65
C ALA A 168 17.73 -1.45 -15.49
N VAL A 169 18.83 -0.73 -15.22
CA VAL A 169 18.85 0.36 -14.23
C VAL A 169 17.89 1.48 -14.64
N SER A 170 17.89 1.89 -15.91
CA SER A 170 16.92 2.86 -16.42
C SER A 170 15.47 2.37 -16.29
N ALA A 171 15.25 1.06 -16.45
CA ALA A 171 13.95 0.46 -16.30
C ALA A 171 13.47 0.44 -14.83
N VAL A 172 14.37 0.23 -13.86
CA VAL A 172 14.06 0.37 -12.43
C VAL A 172 13.53 1.77 -12.13
N TYR A 173 14.24 2.83 -12.55
CA TYR A 173 13.76 4.20 -12.36
C TYR A 173 12.40 4.44 -13.02
N SER A 174 12.20 3.91 -14.23
CA SER A 174 10.90 4.01 -14.91
C SER A 174 9.79 3.30 -14.13
N LEU A 175 10.03 2.11 -13.57
CA LEU A 175 9.05 1.37 -12.79
C LEU A 175 8.71 2.09 -11.50
N CYS A 176 9.73 2.58 -10.78
CA CYS A 176 9.54 3.37 -9.57
C CYS A 176 8.70 4.63 -9.84
N ASN A 177 8.95 5.35 -10.94
CA ASN A 177 8.15 6.51 -11.32
C ASN A 177 6.69 6.13 -11.67
N ILE A 178 6.46 5.01 -12.36
CA ILE A 178 5.09 4.54 -12.65
C ILE A 178 4.38 4.14 -11.34
N ALA A 179 5.08 3.50 -10.40
CA ALA A 179 4.54 3.20 -9.09
C ALA A 179 4.21 4.48 -8.30
N ASP A 180 5.03 5.53 -8.39
CA ASP A 180 4.72 6.84 -7.81
C ASP A 180 3.48 7.49 -8.45
N GLU A 181 3.32 7.39 -9.78
CA GLU A 181 2.10 7.85 -10.48
C GLU A 181 0.86 7.16 -9.91
N TRP A 182 0.87 5.83 -9.78
CA TRP A 182 -0.23 5.05 -9.20
C TRP A 182 -0.45 5.34 -7.72
N ALA A 183 0.62 5.50 -6.95
CA ALA A 183 0.53 5.79 -5.53
C ALA A 183 -0.08 7.16 -5.26
N ASN A 184 0.31 8.17 -6.04
CA ASN A 184 -0.29 9.51 -5.98
C ASN A 184 -1.76 9.49 -6.39
N GLU A 185 -2.13 8.70 -7.41
CA GLU A 185 -3.52 8.55 -7.82
C GLU A 185 -4.36 7.89 -6.73
N ALA A 186 -3.83 6.86 -6.06
CA ALA A 186 -4.49 6.24 -4.92
C ALA A 186 -4.77 7.27 -3.82
N THR A 187 -3.78 8.05 -3.40
CA THR A 187 -3.93 9.07 -2.35
C THR A 187 -4.93 10.19 -2.71
N ASN A 188 -5.13 10.48 -4.00
CA ASN A 188 -5.99 11.59 -4.45
C ASN A 188 -7.37 11.16 -4.94
N SER A 189 -7.71 9.87 -4.88
CA SER A 189 -8.96 9.32 -5.41
C SER A 189 -9.89 8.85 -4.28
N GLU A 190 -11.20 8.80 -4.55
CA GLU A 190 -12.20 8.30 -3.59
C GLU A 190 -12.67 6.89 -3.98
N ASN A 191 -12.87 6.02 -2.99
CA ASN A 191 -13.53 4.72 -3.09
C ASN A 191 -12.79 3.69 -3.99
N GLU A 192 -13.43 3.23 -5.09
CA GLU A 192 -12.95 2.09 -5.89
C GLU A 192 -11.67 2.40 -6.70
N ASN A 193 -11.50 3.66 -7.11
CA ASN A 193 -10.32 4.10 -7.86
C ASN A 193 -9.05 4.11 -6.99
N GLU A 194 -9.20 4.34 -5.69
CA GLU A 194 -8.12 4.27 -4.71
C GLU A 194 -7.61 2.83 -4.60
N HIS A 195 -8.54 1.89 -4.42
CA HIS A 195 -8.18 0.47 -4.29
C HIS A 195 -7.49 -0.07 -5.55
N ASN A 196 -7.99 0.28 -6.73
CA ASN A 196 -7.38 -0.16 -8.00
C ASN A 196 -5.98 0.44 -8.19
N SER A 197 -5.81 1.75 -7.94
CA SER A 197 -4.52 2.42 -8.08
C SER A 197 -3.49 1.90 -7.07
N HIS A 198 -3.91 1.67 -5.82
CA HIS A 198 -3.07 1.08 -4.79
C HIS A 198 -2.61 -0.34 -5.20
N LYS A 199 -3.51 -1.15 -5.78
CA LYS A 199 -3.18 -2.50 -6.27
C LYS A 199 -2.17 -2.48 -7.41
N GLU A 200 -2.26 -1.52 -8.34
CA GLU A 200 -1.30 -1.36 -9.43
C GLU A 200 0.08 -0.92 -8.93
N ALA A 201 0.15 0.06 -8.02
CA ALA A 201 1.40 0.44 -7.36
C ALA A 201 2.03 -0.76 -6.62
N GLN A 202 1.23 -1.50 -5.84
CA GLN A 202 1.69 -2.71 -5.14
C GLN A 202 2.18 -3.79 -6.10
N SER A 203 1.55 -3.95 -7.27
CA SER A 203 1.98 -4.90 -8.31
C SER A 203 3.39 -4.58 -8.82
N ILE A 204 3.68 -3.31 -9.09
CA ILE A 204 5.01 -2.87 -9.52
C ILE A 204 6.04 -3.09 -8.41
N ILE A 205 5.71 -2.73 -7.17
CA ILE A 205 6.58 -2.96 -6.00
C ILE A 205 6.87 -4.45 -5.83
N ASN A 206 5.88 -5.33 -6.04
CA ASN A 206 6.07 -6.78 -6.00
C ASN A 206 7.02 -7.27 -7.09
N VAL A 207 7.00 -6.68 -8.29
CA VAL A 207 7.93 -7.01 -9.37
C VAL A 207 9.37 -6.63 -8.98
N LEU A 208 9.57 -5.44 -8.43
CA LEU A 208 10.87 -4.98 -7.92
C LEU A 208 11.40 -5.90 -6.80
N CYS A 209 10.55 -6.23 -5.82
CA CYS A 209 10.89 -7.16 -4.75
C CYS A 209 11.20 -8.57 -5.26
N THR A 210 10.47 -9.03 -6.27
CA THR A 210 10.70 -10.33 -6.90
C THR A 210 12.05 -10.38 -7.61
N TYR A 211 12.44 -9.30 -8.30
CA TYR A 211 13.78 -9.21 -8.87
C TYR A 211 14.86 -9.39 -7.79
N ILE A 212 14.74 -8.68 -6.66
CA ILE A 212 15.67 -8.82 -5.53
C ILE A 212 15.71 -10.26 -4.99
N ARG A 213 14.55 -10.91 -4.79
CA ARG A 213 14.48 -12.27 -4.24
C ARG A 213 15.08 -13.33 -5.17
N GLU A 214 14.91 -13.16 -6.48
CA GLU A 214 15.45 -14.09 -7.47
C GLU A 214 16.94 -13.86 -7.69
N TYR A 215 17.37 -12.62 -7.90
CA TYR A 215 18.71 -12.26 -8.36
C TYR A 215 19.65 -11.74 -7.25
N GLY A 216 19.16 -11.52 -6.03
CA GLY A 216 19.99 -11.20 -4.87
C GLY A 216 20.74 -12.40 -4.31
N LYS A 217 20.27 -13.63 -4.56
CA LYS A 217 20.89 -14.87 -4.08
C LYS A 217 22.28 -15.08 -4.68
N GLU A 218 23.19 -15.71 -3.93
CA GLU A 218 24.43 -16.28 -4.48
C GLU A 218 24.01 -17.35 -5.51
N GLN A 219 24.12 -17.01 -6.79
CA GLN A 219 23.87 -17.91 -7.91
C GLN A 219 25.21 -18.27 -8.56
N GLU A 220 25.33 -19.49 -9.12
CA GLU A 220 26.45 -19.89 -9.98
C GLU A 220 26.35 -19.20 -11.36
N ASN A 221 26.43 -17.86 -11.36
CA ASN A 221 26.39 -17.05 -12.57
C ASN A 221 27.82 -16.73 -13.05
N PRO A 222 27.99 -16.44 -14.34
CA PRO A 222 29.23 -15.84 -14.82
C PRO A 222 29.54 -14.55 -14.04
N PRO A 223 30.81 -14.26 -13.70
CA PRO A 223 31.18 -13.14 -12.83
C PRO A 223 30.62 -11.77 -13.25
N GLN A 224 30.49 -11.54 -14.55
CA GLN A 224 29.90 -10.30 -15.09
C GLN A 224 28.40 -10.17 -14.82
N GLN A 225 27.66 -11.28 -14.89
CA GLN A 225 26.22 -11.29 -14.64
C GLN A 225 25.90 -11.15 -13.15
N GLU A 226 26.77 -11.65 -12.28
CA GLU A 226 26.69 -11.42 -10.83
C GLU A 226 26.90 -9.94 -10.48
N ILE A 227 27.90 -9.27 -11.07
CA ILE A 227 28.13 -7.82 -10.90
C ILE A 227 26.92 -7.01 -11.37
N TYR A 228 26.33 -7.41 -12.50
CA TYR A 228 25.13 -6.79 -13.06
C TYR A 228 23.92 -6.89 -12.11
N ASN A 229 23.55 -8.11 -11.72
CA ASN A 229 22.41 -8.36 -10.83
C ASN A 229 22.57 -7.61 -9.50
N LYS A 230 23.80 -7.61 -8.96
CA LYS A 230 24.15 -6.86 -7.75
C LYS A 230 23.90 -5.36 -7.90
N LEU A 231 24.27 -4.77 -9.04
CA LEU A 231 24.03 -3.35 -9.29
C LEU A 231 22.54 -3.03 -9.36
N VAL A 232 21.76 -3.83 -10.09
CA VAL A 232 20.30 -3.61 -10.20
C VAL A 232 19.62 -3.78 -8.84
N CYS A 233 19.93 -4.85 -8.10
CA CYS A 233 19.40 -5.05 -6.74
C CYS A 233 19.75 -3.88 -5.81
N LYS A 234 20.97 -3.36 -5.91
CA LYS A 234 21.40 -2.18 -5.15
C LYS A 234 20.56 -0.95 -5.53
N THR A 235 20.38 -0.67 -6.82
CA THR A 235 19.55 0.45 -7.28
C THR A 235 18.09 0.32 -6.83
N ILE A 236 17.50 -0.88 -6.90
CA ILE A 236 16.13 -1.09 -6.41
C ILE A 236 16.03 -0.78 -4.92
N LEU A 237 16.98 -1.24 -4.10
CA LEU A 237 16.99 -0.97 -2.66
C LEU A 237 17.21 0.51 -2.33
N GLU A 238 18.05 1.21 -3.08
CA GLU A 238 18.23 2.67 -2.94
C GLU A 238 16.91 3.40 -3.23
N GLU A 239 16.23 3.06 -4.32
CA GLU A 239 14.93 3.65 -4.68
C GLU A 239 13.82 3.31 -3.68
N LEU A 240 13.83 2.10 -3.10
CA LEU A 240 12.92 1.71 -2.00
C LEU A 240 13.21 2.51 -0.74
N SER A 241 14.48 2.62 -0.33
CA SER A 241 14.92 3.38 0.84
C SER A 241 14.49 4.86 0.74
N ASN A 242 14.69 5.49 -0.42
CA ASN A 242 14.29 6.86 -0.68
C ASN A 242 12.78 7.11 -0.52
N ARG A 243 11.93 6.14 -0.91
CA ARG A 243 10.46 6.26 -0.86
C ARG A 243 9.83 5.86 0.47
N LEU A 244 10.55 5.08 1.27
CA LEU A 244 10.21 4.77 2.67
C LEU A 244 10.64 5.88 3.64
N ASN A 245 11.56 6.73 3.22
CA ASN A 245 12.04 7.85 4.01
C ASN A 245 10.97 8.93 4.15
N ILE A 246 10.42 9.12 5.36
CA ILE A 246 9.33 10.10 5.58
C ILE A 246 9.78 11.57 5.51
N ILE A 247 11.08 11.83 5.51
CA ILE A 247 11.62 13.20 5.45
C ILE A 247 11.79 13.63 4.00
N ASP A 248 11.99 12.69 3.08
CA ASP A 248 12.09 13.01 1.68
C ASP A 248 10.71 13.47 1.14
N LYS A 249 10.70 14.66 0.53
CA LYS A 249 9.51 15.26 -0.08
C LYS A 249 9.51 15.10 -1.61
N GLY A 250 10.56 14.51 -2.18
CA GLY A 250 10.72 14.35 -3.61
C GLY A 250 9.88 13.22 -4.23
N TYR A 251 9.42 12.28 -3.42
CA TYR A 251 8.74 11.06 -3.88
C TYR A 251 7.38 10.84 -3.21
N SER A 252 6.58 9.96 -3.82
CA SER A 252 5.38 9.40 -3.21
C SER A 252 5.76 8.56 -1.99
N LYS A 253 5.00 8.67 -0.89
CA LYS A 253 5.27 7.92 0.34
C LYS A 253 4.87 6.47 0.16
N TRP A 254 5.82 5.54 0.27
CA TRP A 254 5.55 4.12 0.10
C TRP A 254 5.22 3.37 1.41
N ASN A 255 4.94 4.10 2.49
CA ASN A 255 4.71 3.54 3.83
C ASN A 255 3.49 2.61 3.93
N ASP A 256 2.55 2.69 3.00
CA ASP A 256 1.33 1.88 2.98
C ASP A 256 1.48 0.61 2.11
N TYR A 257 2.58 0.49 1.38
CA TYR A 257 2.83 -0.64 0.48
C TYR A 257 3.74 -1.68 1.11
N LYS A 258 3.43 -2.95 0.84
CA LYS A 258 4.19 -4.10 1.36
C LYS A 258 5.47 -4.31 0.55
N ILE A 259 6.59 -4.38 1.24
CA ILE A 259 7.93 -4.66 0.70
C ILE A 259 8.34 -6.03 1.20
N ASN A 260 8.29 -7.03 0.32
CA ASN A 260 8.61 -8.42 0.65
C ASN A 260 9.98 -8.80 0.11
N LEU A 261 10.98 -8.77 0.98
CA LEU A 261 12.35 -9.18 0.69
C LEU A 261 12.72 -10.50 1.36
N LYS A 262 11.74 -11.20 1.93
CA LYS A 262 11.91 -12.44 2.69
C LYS A 262 12.80 -13.46 1.98
N GLY A 263 13.72 -14.06 2.73
CA GLY A 263 14.60 -15.14 2.23
C GLY A 263 15.67 -14.69 1.25
N THR A 264 15.90 -13.38 1.10
CA THR A 264 16.92 -12.85 0.18
C THR A 264 18.31 -12.93 0.80
N THR A 265 19.33 -13.16 -0.04
CA THR A 265 20.73 -12.97 0.36
C THR A 265 21.23 -11.62 -0.15
N PHE A 266 21.93 -10.86 0.67
CA PHE A 266 22.48 -9.56 0.31
C PHE A 266 24.01 -9.60 0.42
N THR A 267 24.68 -9.27 -0.68
CA THR A 267 26.15 -9.30 -0.81
C THR A 267 26.80 -7.92 -0.74
N PHE A 268 26.03 -6.92 -0.33
CA PHE A 268 26.40 -5.51 -0.22
C PHE A 268 25.69 -4.89 0.99
N PRO A 269 26.19 -3.76 1.51
CA PRO A 269 25.58 -3.12 2.67
C PRO A 269 24.18 -2.58 2.34
N ILE A 270 23.27 -2.71 3.30
CA ILE A 270 21.90 -2.19 3.19
C ILE A 270 21.72 -1.09 4.20
N GLU A 271 21.26 0.06 3.73
CA GLU A 271 20.96 1.23 4.54
C GLU A 271 19.53 1.68 4.27
N LEU A 272 18.66 1.49 5.27
CA LEU A 272 17.29 1.97 5.26
C LEU A 272 17.18 3.10 6.26
N GLU A 273 17.05 4.33 5.77
CA GLU A 273 17.09 5.53 6.61
C GLU A 273 15.71 6.14 6.81
N LYS A 274 15.42 6.52 8.06
CA LYS A 274 14.23 7.29 8.45
C LYS A 274 12.92 6.60 8.02
N ILE A 275 12.84 5.31 8.26
CA ILE A 275 11.65 4.49 7.98
C ILE A 275 10.51 4.92 8.92
N GLY A 276 9.33 5.19 8.37
CA GLY A 276 8.15 5.57 9.15
C GLY A 276 7.18 4.44 9.50
N ASN A 277 7.13 3.41 8.67
CA ASN A 277 6.38 2.19 8.96
C ASN A 277 7.35 1.02 8.83
N THR A 278 7.54 0.26 9.90
CA THR A 278 8.37 -0.96 9.84
C THR A 278 7.54 -2.20 9.50
N ASN A 279 6.22 -2.15 9.74
CA ASN A 279 5.33 -3.29 9.60
C ASN A 279 5.10 -3.71 8.14
N ASN A 280 5.33 -2.80 7.21
CA ASN A 280 5.19 -3.05 5.78
C ASN A 280 6.46 -3.68 5.15
N ILE A 281 7.56 -3.81 5.90
CA ILE A 281 8.83 -4.36 5.41
C ILE A 281 9.04 -5.76 5.98
N ASP A 282 9.02 -6.77 5.11
CA ASP A 282 9.34 -8.15 5.46
C ASP A 282 10.76 -8.50 4.98
N ILE A 283 11.70 -8.53 5.92
CA ILE A 283 13.10 -8.96 5.73
C ILE A 283 13.42 -10.21 6.55
N SER A 284 12.40 -11.00 6.92
CA SER A 284 12.58 -12.27 7.63
C SER A 284 13.39 -13.27 6.80
N GLU A 285 14.08 -14.20 7.46
CA GLU A 285 14.87 -15.28 6.84
C GLU A 285 15.96 -14.79 5.86
N CYS A 286 16.32 -13.50 5.88
CA CYS A 286 17.33 -12.94 4.99
C CYS A 286 18.76 -13.25 5.44
N THR A 287 19.70 -13.32 4.50
CA THR A 287 21.13 -13.49 4.77
C THR A 287 21.90 -12.24 4.40
N PHE A 288 22.50 -11.55 5.37
CA PHE A 288 23.32 -10.36 5.16
C PHE A 288 24.80 -10.75 5.21
N LYS A 289 25.46 -10.74 4.03
CA LYS A 289 26.92 -10.96 3.93
C LYS A 289 27.71 -9.72 4.37
N ASP A 290 27.11 -8.53 4.28
CA ASP A 290 27.68 -7.23 4.66
C ASP A 290 26.78 -6.52 5.69
N ASN A 291 27.07 -5.26 6.02
CA ASN A 291 26.40 -4.51 7.08
C ASN A 291 24.92 -4.23 6.78
N LEU A 292 24.09 -4.31 7.82
CA LEU A 292 22.70 -3.84 7.79
C LEU A 292 22.56 -2.63 8.72
N ARG A 293 22.08 -1.51 8.19
CA ARG A 293 21.72 -0.32 8.96
C ARG A 293 20.26 0.04 8.73
N ILE A 294 19.51 0.10 9.81
CA ILE A 294 18.11 0.54 9.81
C ILE A 294 18.00 1.73 10.75
N THR A 295 17.41 2.82 10.28
CA THR A 295 17.11 4.00 11.09
C THR A 295 15.61 4.28 11.06
N ILE A 296 14.99 4.29 12.24
CA ILE A 296 13.56 4.54 12.42
C ILE A 296 13.37 6.05 12.59
N ALA A 297 12.39 6.60 11.88
CA ALA A 297 12.05 8.02 11.99
C ALA A 297 11.17 8.30 13.23
N ALA A 298 11.34 9.51 13.77
CA ALA A 298 10.48 10.02 14.82
C ALA A 298 9.03 10.13 14.35
N ASP A 299 8.08 9.87 15.25
CA ASP A 299 6.66 10.09 14.97
C ASP A 299 6.40 11.58 14.77
N LYS A 300 6.16 11.98 13.51
CA LYS A 300 5.62 13.30 13.21
C LYS A 300 4.11 13.25 13.40
N ASN A 301 3.64 13.22 14.65
CA ASN A 301 2.30 13.65 15.06
C ASN A 301 2.14 13.52 16.59
N SER A 302 2.51 14.58 17.32
CA SER A 302 2.04 14.81 18.70
C SER A 302 0.86 15.78 18.78
N ASP A 303 0.36 16.27 17.63
CA ASP A 303 -0.61 17.38 17.55
C ASP A 303 -1.98 17.00 16.95
N THR A 304 -2.23 15.71 16.73
CA THR A 304 -3.58 15.23 16.39
C THR A 304 -3.95 14.09 17.33
N ASP A 305 -5.06 14.25 18.05
CA ASP A 305 -5.75 13.27 18.92
C ASP A 305 -6.20 11.98 18.20
N SER A 306 -5.47 11.52 17.17
CA SER A 306 -5.61 10.19 16.60
C SER A 306 -4.76 9.22 17.42
N ASN A 307 -5.37 8.57 18.41
CA ASN A 307 -4.84 7.49 19.25
C ASN A 307 -4.47 6.20 18.47
N GLU A 308 -3.95 6.30 17.26
CA GLU A 308 -3.58 5.13 16.43
C GLU A 308 -2.23 5.32 15.73
N THR A 309 -1.16 5.61 16.48
CA THR A 309 0.16 5.13 16.05
C THR A 309 0.19 3.63 16.34
N GLY A 310 -0.21 2.82 15.35
CA GLY A 310 -0.18 1.37 15.45
C GLY A 310 1.20 0.86 15.91
N SER A 311 1.21 -0.26 16.66
CA SER A 311 2.43 -0.92 17.12
C SER A 311 3.43 -1.08 15.98
N ARG A 312 4.63 -0.51 16.10
CA ARG A 312 5.72 -0.67 15.14
C ARG A 312 6.55 -1.88 15.53
N VAL A 313 6.59 -2.88 14.67
CA VAL A 313 7.37 -4.11 14.86
C VAL A 313 8.40 -4.19 13.74
N LEU A 314 9.65 -4.46 14.10
CA LEU A 314 10.73 -4.78 13.18
C LEU A 314 11.12 -6.25 13.36
N SER A 315 10.70 -7.11 12.43
CA SER A 315 11.07 -8.52 12.46
C SER A 315 12.29 -8.82 11.60
N LEU A 316 13.32 -9.34 12.26
CA LEU A 316 14.54 -9.91 11.69
C LEU A 316 14.61 -11.43 11.98
N GLU A 317 13.45 -12.05 12.22
CA GLU A 317 13.36 -13.46 12.55
C GLU A 317 14.04 -14.34 11.49
N GLY A 318 14.81 -15.34 11.93
CA GLY A 318 15.45 -16.31 11.05
C GLY A 318 16.61 -15.75 10.21
N CYS A 319 17.00 -14.48 10.39
CA CYS A 319 18.06 -13.86 9.60
C CYS A 319 19.45 -14.40 9.94
N VAL A 320 20.34 -14.41 8.94
CA VAL A 320 21.76 -14.76 9.07
C VAL A 320 22.61 -13.50 8.87
N PHE A 321 23.45 -13.18 9.85
CA PHE A 321 24.31 -11.99 9.84
C PHE A 321 25.79 -12.37 9.85
N ASN A 322 26.46 -12.14 8.72
CA ASN A 322 27.90 -12.34 8.61
C ASN A 322 28.72 -11.10 8.99
N SER A 323 28.07 -9.92 9.07
CA SER A 323 28.68 -8.65 9.43
C SER A 323 27.88 -7.91 10.51
N SER A 324 28.11 -6.61 10.69
CA SER A 324 27.47 -5.80 11.73
C SER A 324 26.03 -5.40 11.38
N VAL A 325 25.17 -5.39 12.38
CA VAL A 325 23.79 -4.93 12.31
C VAL A 325 23.64 -3.72 13.23
N SER A 326 23.08 -2.64 12.72
CA SER A 326 22.80 -1.42 13.47
C SER A 326 21.34 -1.03 13.29
N ILE A 327 20.59 -0.99 14.38
CA ILE A 327 19.20 -0.55 14.41
C ILE A 327 19.16 0.70 15.28
N GLY A 328 18.86 1.84 14.67
CA GLY A 328 18.87 3.13 15.34
C GLY A 328 17.52 3.82 15.24
N GLY A 329 17.24 4.73 16.15
CA GLY A 329 16.20 5.73 16.00
C GLY A 329 16.79 7.12 15.71
N HIS A 330 15.98 8.00 15.15
CA HIS A 330 16.19 9.44 15.30
C HIS A 330 15.63 9.89 16.66
N VAL A 331 16.02 11.06 17.18
CA VAL A 331 15.54 11.60 18.47
C VAL A 331 14.01 11.45 18.60
N CYS A 332 13.56 10.79 19.67
CA CYS A 332 12.14 10.45 19.94
C CYS A 332 11.51 9.46 18.94
N ALA A 333 12.30 8.57 18.32
CA ALA A 333 11.76 7.47 17.54
C ALA A 333 11.17 6.40 18.45
N GLU A 334 9.93 6.02 18.14
CA GLU A 334 9.16 5.05 18.88
C GLU A 334 9.03 3.75 18.10
N ILE A 335 9.20 2.63 18.80
CA ILE A 335 9.00 1.27 18.29
C ILE A 335 8.39 0.41 19.40
N SER A 336 7.68 -0.65 19.05
CA SER A 336 7.10 -1.58 20.03
C SER A 336 7.94 -2.83 20.21
N GLU A 337 8.47 -3.40 19.13
CA GLU A 337 9.26 -4.64 19.17
C GLU A 337 10.35 -4.69 18.10
N ILE A 338 11.53 -5.18 18.49
CA ILE A 338 12.58 -5.69 17.59
C ILE A 338 12.69 -7.20 17.81
N ASN A 339 12.19 -7.96 16.84
CA ASN A 339 12.21 -9.42 16.89
C ASN A 339 13.48 -9.95 16.21
N LEU A 340 14.40 -10.53 17.00
CA LEU A 340 15.65 -11.17 16.55
C LEU A 340 15.65 -12.68 16.92
N GLN A 341 14.48 -13.31 16.85
CA GLN A 341 14.31 -14.73 17.12
C GLN A 341 14.93 -15.60 16.02
N ASN A 342 15.46 -16.76 16.40
CA ASN A 342 16.08 -17.73 15.48
C ASN A 342 17.18 -17.13 14.57
N THR A 343 17.86 -16.08 15.03
CA THR A 343 18.89 -15.39 14.25
C THR A 343 20.24 -16.09 14.33
N HIS A 344 21.04 -15.97 13.26
CA HIS A 344 22.34 -16.62 13.16
C HIS A 344 23.45 -15.61 12.89
N PHE A 345 24.16 -15.23 13.94
CA PHE A 345 25.33 -14.36 13.88
C PHE A 345 26.64 -15.17 13.72
N LYS A 346 27.55 -14.74 12.84
CA LYS A 346 28.93 -15.30 12.72
C LYS A 346 29.90 -14.73 13.75
N GLU A 347 31.03 -15.40 13.98
CA GLU A 347 32.01 -15.16 15.07
C GLU A 347 32.65 -13.74 15.17
N LYS A 348 32.32 -12.80 14.28
CA LYS A 348 32.81 -11.40 14.30
C LYS A 348 31.71 -10.35 14.11
N SER A 349 30.45 -10.76 14.07
CA SER A 349 29.34 -9.83 13.90
C SER A 349 29.08 -9.06 15.20
N ARG A 350 28.52 -7.86 15.03
CA ARG A 350 28.14 -6.95 16.10
C ARG A 350 26.68 -6.56 15.91
N LEU A 351 25.92 -6.52 16.99
CA LEU A 351 24.58 -5.95 17.03
C LEU A 351 24.64 -4.64 17.82
N LYS A 352 24.19 -3.54 17.21
CA LYS A 352 23.97 -2.26 17.89
C LYS A 352 22.50 -1.88 17.80
N VAL A 353 21.88 -1.57 18.94
CA VAL A 353 20.54 -0.98 19.02
C VAL A 353 20.66 0.34 19.77
N CYS A 354 20.24 1.47 19.18
CA CYS A 354 20.38 2.77 19.83
C CYS A 354 19.27 3.77 19.54
N ASP A 355 19.14 4.78 20.40
CA ASP A 355 18.31 5.98 20.20
C ASP A 355 16.81 5.68 19.99
N LEU A 356 16.25 4.70 20.71
CA LEU A 356 14.87 4.24 20.56
C LEU A 356 14.11 4.27 21.88
N SER A 357 12.86 4.73 21.81
CA SER A 357 11.90 4.61 22.90
C SER A 357 10.93 3.48 22.61
N PHE A 358 10.70 2.61 23.59
CA PHE A 358 9.77 1.51 23.43
C PHE A 358 8.40 1.85 24.02
N LYS A 359 7.34 1.73 23.21
CA LYS A 359 5.96 1.98 23.66
C LYS A 359 5.07 0.76 23.46
N ASN A 360 4.10 0.62 24.36
CA ASN A 360 3.19 -0.52 24.42
C ASN A 360 3.90 -1.87 24.67
N SER A 361 5.05 -1.85 25.36
CA SER A 361 5.70 -3.07 25.83
C SER A 361 4.81 -3.70 26.92
N PRO A 362 4.29 -4.93 26.74
CA PRO A 362 3.39 -5.52 27.72
C PRO A 362 4.12 -5.76 29.05
N SER A 363 3.65 -5.10 30.12
CA SER A 363 4.05 -5.40 31.51
C SER A 363 3.84 -6.90 31.82
N PRO A 364 4.68 -7.53 32.66
CA PRO A 364 4.74 -8.98 32.77
C PRO A 364 3.60 -9.52 33.62
N SER A 365 2.49 -9.88 32.98
CA SER A 365 1.61 -10.93 33.51
C SER A 365 0.75 -11.50 32.38
N THR A 366 1.03 -12.77 32.08
CA THR A 366 0.19 -13.78 31.41
C THR A 366 0.08 -13.76 29.87
N SER A 367 0.77 -14.75 29.28
CA SER A 367 0.48 -15.55 28.07
C SER A 367 0.14 -14.83 26.75
N GLU A 368 1.21 -14.54 26.00
CA GLU A 368 1.36 -14.42 24.53
C GLU A 368 0.51 -13.36 23.80
N PRO A 369 1.11 -12.32 23.19
CA PRO A 369 2.18 -12.33 22.17
C PRO A 369 3.52 -11.85 22.77
N SER A 370 4.61 -11.78 21.99
CA SER A 370 5.98 -11.40 22.41
C SER A 370 6.00 -10.28 23.47
N THR A 371 6.14 -10.67 24.74
CA THR A 371 6.13 -9.77 25.92
C THR A 371 7.42 -8.96 26.07
N HIS A 372 8.24 -8.88 25.02
CA HIS A 372 9.59 -8.32 25.09
C HIS A 372 9.79 -7.32 23.97
N SER A 373 10.37 -6.18 24.31
CA SER A 373 10.67 -5.11 23.35
C SER A 373 11.82 -5.47 22.43
N ILE A 374 12.80 -6.25 22.93
CA ILE A 374 13.92 -6.78 22.16
C ILE A 374 14.14 -8.24 22.60
N TYR A 375 13.96 -9.19 21.70
CA TYR A 375 14.17 -10.61 22.00
C TYR A 375 15.16 -11.26 21.04
N ILE A 376 16.27 -11.76 21.58
CA ILE A 376 17.41 -12.25 20.81
C ILE A 376 17.72 -13.70 21.17
N HIS A 377 17.46 -14.63 20.26
CA HIS A 377 17.92 -16.02 20.40
C HIS A 377 18.31 -16.66 19.07
N GLY A 378 19.07 -17.75 19.16
CA GLY A 378 19.83 -18.33 18.06
C GLY A 378 21.33 -18.25 18.36
N THR A 379 22.19 -18.11 17.34
CA THR A 379 23.62 -17.88 17.59
C THR A 379 23.85 -16.41 17.87
N GLN A 380 24.42 -16.08 19.02
CA GLN A 380 24.58 -14.70 19.49
C GLN A 380 25.77 -14.00 18.80
N PRO A 381 25.71 -12.68 18.55
CA PRO A 381 26.83 -11.92 18.00
C PRO A 381 28.01 -11.88 18.97
N HIS A 382 29.19 -11.49 18.47
CA HIS A 382 30.38 -11.34 19.30
C HIS A 382 30.28 -10.15 20.25
N GLU A 383 29.52 -9.13 19.86
CA GLU A 383 29.27 -7.94 20.66
C GLU A 383 27.84 -7.45 20.46
N MET A 384 27.15 -7.19 21.56
CA MET A 384 25.83 -6.54 21.62
C MET A 384 25.97 -5.21 22.34
N VAL A 385 25.53 -4.14 21.71
CA VAL A 385 25.55 -2.79 22.27
C VAL A 385 24.15 -2.20 22.23
N PHE A 386 23.63 -1.86 23.40
CA PHE A 386 22.37 -1.16 23.59
C PHE A 386 22.69 0.21 24.18
N SER A 387 22.35 1.29 23.48
CA SER A 387 22.66 2.64 23.96
C SER A 387 21.48 3.60 23.81
N ASP A 388 21.26 4.48 24.79
CA ASP A 388 20.24 5.54 24.69
C ASP A 388 18.83 4.99 24.40
N LEU A 389 18.46 3.92 25.10
CA LEU A 389 17.12 3.30 25.01
C LEU A 389 16.23 3.73 26.19
N SER A 390 14.93 3.85 25.97
CA SER A 390 13.94 4.04 27.06
C SER A 390 12.84 3.00 27.00
N ASP A 391 12.37 2.57 28.18
CA ASP A 391 11.25 1.63 28.36
C ASP A 391 11.44 0.25 27.68
N ALA A 392 12.68 -0.13 27.39
CA ALA A 392 13.00 -1.35 26.67
C ALA A 392 13.03 -2.57 27.61
N ALA A 393 12.44 -3.69 27.19
CA ALA A 393 12.65 -5.01 27.79
C ALA A 393 13.55 -5.85 26.88
N ILE A 394 14.81 -6.04 27.28
CA ILE A 394 15.84 -6.77 26.54
C ILE A 394 15.98 -8.17 27.09
N VAL A 395 15.77 -9.18 26.24
CA VAL A 395 15.96 -10.59 26.60
C VAL A 395 16.96 -11.25 25.67
N VAL A 396 18.04 -11.80 26.24
CA VAL A 396 19.11 -12.47 25.49
C VAL A 396 19.20 -13.93 25.88
N GLY A 397 18.94 -14.81 24.92
CA GLY A 397 18.86 -16.25 25.12
C GLY A 397 17.41 -16.75 25.05
N GLN A 398 17.25 -18.05 24.81
CA GLN A 398 15.94 -18.68 24.69
C GLN A 398 15.42 -19.17 26.04
N LYS A 399 14.13 -18.97 26.34
CA LYS A 399 13.48 -19.49 27.56
C LYS A 399 13.45 -21.03 27.57
N TYR A 400 13.44 -21.63 28.76
CA TYR A 400 13.44 -23.10 28.93
C TYR A 400 12.20 -23.76 28.30
N ASP A 401 11.01 -23.26 28.62
CA ASP A 401 9.74 -23.82 28.12
C ASP A 401 9.65 -23.79 26.59
N SER A 402 10.28 -22.80 25.95
CA SER A 402 10.37 -22.70 24.50
C SER A 402 11.38 -23.67 23.86
N ARG A 403 12.31 -24.25 24.65
CA ARG A 403 13.28 -25.23 24.18
C ARG A 403 12.81 -26.67 24.42
N ASP A 404 12.10 -26.91 25.53
CA ASP A 404 11.54 -28.22 25.89
C ASP A 404 10.01 -28.16 26.04
N PRO A 405 9.25 -28.03 24.94
CA PRO A 405 7.79 -27.95 25.02
C PRO A 405 7.15 -29.21 25.63
N ASN A 406 7.87 -30.35 25.63
CA ASN A 406 7.42 -31.62 26.18
C ASN A 406 7.93 -31.87 27.62
N ASN A 407 8.68 -30.92 28.19
CA ASN A 407 9.25 -30.99 29.53
C ASN A 407 10.02 -32.30 29.79
N SER A 408 10.77 -32.76 28.79
CA SER A 408 11.64 -33.95 28.84
C SER A 408 12.75 -33.88 29.90
N GLY A 409 13.05 -32.68 30.41
CA GLY A 409 13.82 -32.47 31.65
C GLY A 409 15.34 -32.42 31.46
N ALA A 410 15.83 -32.51 30.23
CA ALA A 410 17.27 -32.63 29.95
C ALA A 410 17.72 -31.72 28.79
N ILE A 411 17.60 -30.40 28.95
CA ILE A 411 18.25 -29.44 28.05
C ILE A 411 19.58 -28.98 28.66
N GLN A 412 20.64 -29.18 27.90
CA GLN A 412 21.99 -28.71 28.22
C GLN A 412 22.04 -27.18 28.19
N TYR A 413 22.98 -26.61 28.95
CA TYR A 413 23.24 -25.18 28.89
C TYR A 413 23.59 -24.75 27.46
N THR A 414 22.86 -23.77 26.94
CA THR A 414 23.22 -23.08 25.71
C THR A 414 24.32 -22.07 25.98
N THR A 415 25.22 -21.84 25.02
CA THR A 415 26.38 -20.96 25.24
C THR A 415 26.19 -19.62 24.54
N ILE A 416 26.33 -18.52 25.29
CA ILE A 416 26.38 -17.15 24.77
C ILE A 416 27.84 -16.70 24.77
N GLN A 417 28.40 -16.47 23.59
CA GLN A 417 29.84 -16.15 23.45
C GLN A 417 30.14 -14.66 23.55
N GLY A 418 29.22 -13.81 23.09
CA GLY A 418 29.48 -12.38 22.91
C GLY A 418 29.46 -11.55 24.18
N ASN A 419 30.04 -10.35 24.10
CA ASN A 419 29.95 -9.33 25.14
C ASN A 419 28.62 -8.58 25.04
N ILE A 420 28.09 -8.12 26.17
CA ILE A 420 26.92 -7.24 26.25
C ILE A 420 27.33 -5.93 26.90
N LEU A 421 27.00 -4.83 26.24
CA LEU A 421 27.17 -3.47 26.73
C LEU A 421 25.82 -2.75 26.67
N ILE A 422 25.36 -2.23 27.81
CA ILE A 422 24.13 -1.44 27.94
C ILE A 422 24.54 -0.07 28.51
N GLU A 423 24.31 1.04 27.79
CA GLU A 423 24.77 2.37 28.17
C GLU A 423 23.67 3.43 28.06
N GLN A 424 23.57 4.32 29.05
CA GLN A 424 22.62 5.45 29.03
C GLN A 424 21.14 5.06 28.83
N CYS A 425 20.77 3.80 29.06
CA CYS A 425 19.39 3.33 28.98
C CYS A 425 18.60 3.69 30.24
N ASP A 426 17.35 4.14 30.07
CA ASP A 426 16.42 4.54 31.13
C ASP A 426 15.21 3.60 31.18
N ASP A 427 14.67 3.36 32.37
CA ASP A 427 13.52 2.48 32.63
C ASP A 427 13.57 1.15 31.85
N THR A 428 14.78 0.61 31.67
CA THR A 428 15.04 -0.59 30.86
C THR A 428 15.10 -1.83 31.76
N SER A 429 14.57 -2.94 31.26
CA SER A 429 14.68 -4.28 31.86
C SER A 429 15.63 -5.15 31.05
N PHE A 430 16.47 -5.93 31.73
CA PHE A 430 17.40 -6.87 31.09
C PHE A 430 17.30 -8.26 31.72
N GLU A 431 17.03 -9.28 30.90
CA GLU A 431 16.91 -10.67 31.31
C GLU A 431 17.83 -11.60 30.50
N ILE A 432 18.53 -12.48 31.21
CA ILE A 432 19.05 -13.73 30.64
C ILE A 432 18.22 -14.87 31.27
N PRO A 433 17.41 -15.59 30.48
CA PRO A 433 16.53 -16.62 30.99
C PRO A 433 17.30 -17.89 31.42
N ASP A 434 16.60 -18.96 31.78
CA ASP A 434 17.23 -20.14 32.40
C ASP A 434 18.27 -20.86 31.51
N ARG A 435 19.26 -21.51 32.14
CA ARG A 435 20.21 -22.47 31.53
C ARG A 435 21.05 -21.92 30.39
N HIS A 436 21.77 -20.82 30.63
CA HIS A 436 22.77 -20.28 29.69
C HIS A 436 24.16 -20.17 30.32
N THR A 437 25.19 -20.58 29.58
CA THR A 437 26.60 -20.33 29.92
C THR A 437 27.07 -19.11 29.14
N PHE A 438 27.41 -18.04 29.84
CA PHE A 438 27.86 -16.79 29.25
C PHE A 438 29.39 -16.67 29.33
N ASN A 439 30.05 -16.62 28.17
CA ASN A 439 31.52 -16.58 28.07
C ASN A 439 32.10 -15.16 27.91
N GLY A 440 31.29 -14.18 27.50
CA GLY A 440 31.67 -12.78 27.34
C GLY A 440 31.55 -11.97 28.63
N GLU A 441 31.79 -10.66 28.55
CA GLU A 441 31.57 -9.68 29.63
C GLU A 441 30.17 -9.06 29.54
N ILE A 442 29.58 -8.71 30.69
CA ILE A 442 28.31 -7.98 30.78
C ILE A 442 28.59 -6.67 31.51
N ASN A 443 28.43 -5.56 30.80
CA ASN A 443 28.67 -4.22 31.30
C ASN A 443 27.42 -3.37 31.13
N ILE A 444 26.85 -2.90 32.25
CA ILE A 444 25.68 -2.02 32.28
C ILE A 444 26.13 -0.68 32.87
N PHE A 445 26.16 0.38 32.08
CA PHE A 445 26.60 1.73 32.44
C PHE A 445 25.50 2.77 32.22
N CYS A 446 24.48 2.71 33.06
CA CYS A 446 23.33 3.62 33.06
C CYS A 446 23.43 4.62 34.22
N SER A 447 24.61 5.24 34.35
CA SER A 447 24.88 6.19 35.45
C SER A 447 23.93 7.38 35.37
N ARG A 448 23.19 7.67 36.45
CA ARG A 448 22.11 8.69 36.52
C ARG A 448 20.77 8.28 35.88
N LYS A 449 20.59 7.02 35.48
CA LYS A 449 19.35 6.50 34.91
C LYS A 449 18.73 5.41 35.78
N ASN A 450 17.43 5.20 35.61
CA ASN A 450 16.70 4.15 36.31
C ASN A 450 16.74 2.85 35.51
N ILE A 451 16.87 1.74 36.20
CA ILE A 451 16.77 0.40 35.61
C ILE A 451 15.59 -0.30 36.29
N ASN A 452 14.65 -0.78 35.48
CA ASN A 452 13.46 -1.46 35.98
C ASN A 452 13.80 -2.84 36.54
N GLU A 453 14.59 -3.60 35.80
CA GLU A 453 14.85 -4.99 36.16
C GLU A 453 16.19 -5.49 35.61
N ILE A 454 16.91 -6.26 36.42
CA ILE A 454 18.06 -7.07 35.97
C ILE A 454 17.86 -8.49 36.48
N LYS A 455 17.59 -9.44 35.57
CA LYS A 455 17.36 -10.85 35.90
C LYS A 455 18.34 -11.76 35.18
N MET A 456 18.92 -12.69 35.93
CA MET A 456 19.69 -13.81 35.39
C MET A 456 19.27 -15.05 36.17
N ASN A 457 18.67 -16.01 35.48
CA ASN A 457 18.14 -17.21 36.11
C ASN A 457 18.91 -18.43 35.59
N ASP A 458 19.31 -19.34 36.48
CA ASP A 458 20.05 -20.57 36.18
C ASP A 458 21.18 -20.38 35.14
N CYS A 459 22.00 -19.33 35.33
CA CYS A 459 23.06 -18.95 34.39
C CYS A 459 24.47 -19.27 34.93
N ILE A 460 25.42 -19.54 34.04
CA ILE A 460 26.86 -19.67 34.39
C ILE A 460 27.64 -18.54 33.70
N LEU A 461 28.02 -17.52 34.47
CA LEU A 461 28.74 -16.35 33.97
C LEU A 461 30.25 -16.52 34.18
N LYS A 462 30.99 -16.68 33.09
CA LYS A 462 32.44 -16.97 33.15
C LYS A 462 33.33 -15.74 33.34
N LYS A 463 32.84 -14.54 32.98
CA LYS A 463 33.57 -13.28 33.13
C LYS A 463 32.97 -12.41 34.23
N LYS A 464 33.56 -11.23 34.42
CA LYS A 464 33.10 -10.24 35.39
C LYS A 464 31.81 -9.60 34.85
N VAL A 465 30.86 -9.36 35.73
CA VAL A 465 29.65 -8.56 35.46
C VAL A 465 29.80 -7.22 36.17
N ILE A 466 29.56 -6.12 35.47
CA ILE A 466 29.64 -4.76 36.03
C ILE A 466 28.31 -4.06 35.77
N ILE A 467 27.73 -3.49 36.82
CA ILE A 467 26.44 -2.79 36.79
C ILE A 467 26.61 -1.43 37.45
N LYS A 468 26.27 -0.36 36.74
CA LYS A 468 26.23 1.00 37.25
C LYS A 468 24.91 1.65 36.88
N ALA A 469 24.16 2.10 37.88
CA ALA A 469 22.83 2.70 37.70
C ALA A 469 22.58 3.78 38.77
N ALA A 470 21.58 4.64 38.57
CA ALA A 470 21.10 5.50 39.67
C ALA A 470 20.17 4.76 40.60
N ASN A 471 19.10 4.20 40.05
CA ASN A 471 18.14 3.37 40.75
C ASN A 471 17.98 2.03 40.03
N ILE A 472 17.81 0.96 40.78
CA ILE A 472 17.46 -0.36 40.27
C ILE A 472 16.22 -0.83 41.03
N LYS A 473 15.10 -1.05 40.33
CA LYS A 473 13.85 -1.47 40.97
C LYS A 473 13.91 -2.95 41.38
N GLU A 474 14.19 -3.84 40.44
CA GLU A 474 14.31 -5.28 40.74
C GLU A 474 15.63 -5.85 40.25
N MET A 475 16.29 -6.66 41.08
CA MET A 475 17.45 -7.42 40.70
C MET A 475 17.31 -8.86 41.17
N GLY A 476 17.41 -9.82 40.23
CA GLY A 476 17.21 -11.24 40.47
C GLY A 476 18.36 -12.09 39.95
N PHE A 477 18.99 -12.85 40.84
CA PHE A 477 20.01 -13.85 40.50
C PHE A 477 19.61 -15.20 41.10
N ILE A 478 18.79 -15.97 40.40
CA ILE A 478 18.30 -17.27 40.89
C ILE A 478 19.18 -18.36 40.30
N ASP A 479 19.71 -19.27 41.14
CA ASP A 479 20.55 -20.42 40.77
C ASP A 479 21.75 -20.06 39.85
N THR A 480 22.17 -18.78 39.86
CA THR A 480 23.18 -18.24 38.94
C THR A 480 24.59 -18.30 39.53
N ARG A 481 25.56 -18.67 38.70
CA ARG A 481 26.96 -18.86 39.06
C ARG A 481 27.84 -17.77 38.47
N PHE A 482 28.58 -17.06 39.32
CA PHE A 482 29.53 -16.02 38.91
C PHE A 482 30.98 -16.50 39.14
N ASN A 483 31.74 -16.71 38.06
CA ASN A 483 33.09 -17.26 38.15
C ASN A 483 34.19 -16.21 38.34
N ARG A 484 33.99 -14.97 37.88
CA ARG A 484 35.00 -13.89 37.94
C ARG A 484 34.58 -12.66 38.76
N GLY A 485 33.35 -12.64 39.29
CA GLY A 485 32.85 -11.61 40.20
C GLY A 485 31.75 -10.73 39.60
N LEU A 486 31.17 -9.91 40.47
CA LEU A 486 30.02 -9.05 40.22
C LEU A 486 30.26 -7.69 40.90
N ASP A 487 30.20 -6.60 40.16
CA ASP A 487 30.48 -5.26 40.66
C ASP A 487 29.30 -4.34 40.38
N ILE A 488 28.63 -3.89 41.44
CA ILE A 488 27.41 -3.10 41.38
C ILE A 488 27.67 -1.76 42.08
N ASP A 489 27.59 -0.67 41.32
CA ASP A 489 27.68 0.71 41.80
C ASP A 489 26.37 1.44 41.50
N CYS A 490 25.47 1.41 42.47
CA CYS A 490 24.19 2.10 42.42
C CYS A 490 24.29 3.41 43.21
N SER A 491 24.06 4.56 42.57
CA SER A 491 24.26 5.86 43.24
C SER A 491 23.15 6.23 44.23
N GLU A 492 21.97 5.62 44.09
CA GLU A 492 20.80 5.88 44.93
C GLU A 492 20.28 4.59 45.57
N LYS A 493 19.27 3.93 45.01
CA LYS A 493 18.56 2.81 45.66
C LYS A 493 18.50 1.56 44.78
N ILE A 494 18.64 0.40 45.42
CA ILE A 494 18.21 -0.90 44.90
C ILE A 494 16.94 -1.28 45.67
N GLU A 495 15.77 -1.34 45.01
CA GLU A 495 14.51 -1.55 45.75
C GLU A 495 14.33 -2.98 46.20
N THR A 496 14.62 -3.95 45.33
CA THR A 496 14.54 -5.38 45.65
C THR A 496 15.75 -6.10 45.06
N LEU A 497 16.47 -6.86 45.90
CA LEU A 497 17.50 -7.79 45.48
C LEU A 497 17.16 -9.21 45.96
N THR A 498 16.99 -10.13 45.02
CA THR A 498 16.72 -11.56 45.24
C THR A 498 17.89 -12.36 44.68
N ALA A 499 18.58 -13.14 45.52
CA ALA A 499 19.77 -13.90 45.12
C ALA A 499 19.74 -15.36 45.62
N CYS A 500 18.62 -16.05 45.42
CA CYS A 500 18.41 -17.43 45.85
C CYS A 500 19.41 -18.38 45.19
N ASN A 501 20.17 -19.13 46.00
CA ASN A 501 21.14 -20.14 45.55
C ASN A 501 22.22 -19.63 44.56
N ALA A 502 22.45 -18.31 44.49
CA ALA A 502 23.53 -17.77 43.69
C ALA A 502 24.90 -18.22 44.24
N THR A 503 25.79 -18.67 43.37
CA THR A 503 27.12 -19.17 43.76
C THR A 503 28.24 -18.32 43.15
N PHE A 504 29.24 -17.98 43.98
CA PHE A 504 30.38 -17.17 43.57
C PHE A 504 31.65 -18.01 43.70
N TYR A 505 32.32 -18.28 42.56
CA TYR A 505 33.46 -19.21 42.50
C TYR A 505 34.80 -18.49 42.57
N ILE A 506 35.70 -19.03 43.38
CA ILE A 506 37.07 -18.53 43.60
C ILE A 506 38.03 -19.43 42.81
N ASN A 507 38.64 -18.94 41.72
CA ASN A 507 39.65 -19.68 40.94
C ASN A 507 39.29 -21.16 40.66
N GLY A 508 38.01 -21.49 40.48
CA GLY A 508 37.53 -22.86 40.23
C GLY A 508 37.12 -23.69 41.46
N SER A 509 36.94 -23.09 42.65
CA SER A 509 36.46 -23.77 43.86
C SER A 509 35.25 -23.06 44.51
N ILE A 510 34.31 -23.84 45.04
CA ILE A 510 33.00 -23.40 45.57
C ILE A 510 33.19 -22.74 46.94
N SER A 511 32.67 -21.52 47.12
CA SER A 511 32.46 -20.94 48.44
C SER A 511 31.09 -21.41 48.98
N HIS A 512 31.09 -22.34 49.93
CA HIS A 512 29.90 -22.77 50.64
C HIS A 512 29.68 -21.85 51.85
N GLN A 513 28.92 -20.77 51.70
CA GLN A 513 28.17 -20.17 52.81
C GLN A 513 27.15 -19.15 52.27
N GLY A 514 25.91 -19.32 52.70
CA GLY A 514 24.81 -18.41 52.40
C GLY A 514 25.07 -17.03 53.01
N VAL A 515 24.74 -16.01 52.21
CA VAL A 515 24.57 -14.59 52.52
C VAL A 515 25.45 -14.07 53.67
N ASP A 516 26.66 -13.64 53.31
CA ASP A 516 27.31 -12.50 53.95
C ASP A 516 27.94 -11.64 52.85
N LEU A 517 27.51 -10.38 52.75
CA LEU A 517 27.68 -9.48 51.60
C LEU A 517 29.14 -9.04 51.31
N ILE A 518 30.15 -9.64 51.94
CA ILE A 518 31.57 -9.43 51.66
C ILE A 518 32.30 -10.77 51.83
N ASN A 519 32.17 -11.68 50.88
CA ASN A 519 32.98 -12.91 50.87
C ASN A 519 34.14 -12.76 49.86
N SER A 520 35.35 -12.60 50.38
CA SER A 520 36.53 -12.22 49.61
C SER A 520 37.09 -13.40 48.79
N LYS A 521 36.92 -13.35 47.46
CA LYS A 521 37.97 -13.57 46.41
C LYS A 521 37.42 -13.86 45.01
N SER A 522 36.11 -14.07 44.84
CA SER A 522 35.38 -13.46 43.72
C SER A 522 35.03 -12.07 44.22
N LYS A 523 35.51 -10.99 43.59
CA LYS A 523 35.17 -9.64 44.06
C LYS A 523 33.71 -9.39 43.75
N VAL A 524 32.83 -9.69 44.70
CA VAL A 524 31.45 -9.18 44.73
C VAL A 524 31.50 -7.87 45.48
N THR A 525 31.06 -6.79 44.85
CA THR A 525 31.00 -5.47 45.48
C THR A 525 29.65 -4.89 45.14
N ILE A 526 28.85 -4.58 46.16
CA ILE A 526 27.56 -3.91 45.99
C ILE A 526 27.61 -2.62 46.79
N LYS A 527 27.47 -1.50 46.10
CA LYS A 527 27.42 -0.17 46.69
C LYS A 527 26.11 0.48 46.32
N ALA A 528 25.31 0.84 47.31
CA ALA A 528 24.07 1.62 47.16
C ALA A 528 23.79 2.41 48.44
N LYS A 529 23.00 3.49 48.36
CA LYS A 529 22.56 4.22 49.58
C LYS A 529 21.50 3.44 50.34
N TYR A 530 20.64 2.73 49.63
CA TYR A 530 19.55 1.91 50.19
C TYR A 530 19.41 0.61 49.42
N ILE A 531 19.24 -0.51 50.12
CA ILE A 531 19.02 -1.85 49.56
C ILE A 531 17.97 -2.57 50.40
N THR A 532 16.94 -3.14 49.77
CA THR A 532 16.08 -4.15 50.40
C THR A 532 16.48 -5.54 49.91
N LEU A 533 16.80 -6.44 50.85
CA LEU A 533 17.16 -7.83 50.57
C LEU A 533 15.96 -8.73 50.83
N LEU A 534 15.65 -9.65 49.90
CA LEU A 534 14.60 -10.67 50.04
C LEU A 534 15.17 -12.09 50.02
#